data_AF-A0A965V4T8-F1
#
_entry.id   AF-A0A965V4T8-F1
#
_cell.length_a   1.000
_cell.length_b   1.000
_cell.length_c   1.000
_cell.angle_alpha   90.00
_cell.angle_beta   90.00
_cell.angle_gamma   90.00
#
_symmetry.space_group_name_H-M   'P 1'
#
loop_
_entity.id
_entity.type
_entity.pdbx_description
1 polymer ?
#
loop_
_entity_poly.entity_id
_entity_poly.type
_entity_poly.pdbx_seq_one_letter_code
_entity_poly.pdbx_strand_id
1 'polypeptide(L)'
;MTHADWAAERSGEAPAALVQRLRDIFAAHPEWDALPHADAFTHAAEWLSRRVLESEASRPVALDLLAADACITFAFEAAADDPATLGERAAVTQARLSALMARP
;
A
#
# COMPACT_ATOMS: atom_id res chain seq x y z
N MET A 1 8.64 15.54 0.06
CA MET A 1 8.16 14.74 1.21
C MET A 1 8.26 13.28 0.83
N THR A 2 8.68 12.38 1.72
CA THR A 2 8.73 10.93 1.40
C THR A 2 7.32 10.32 1.38
N HIS A 3 7.13 9.13 0.79
CA HIS A 3 5.84 8.44 0.85
C HIS A 3 5.42 8.13 2.30
N ALA A 4 6.36 7.74 3.15
CA ALA A 4 6.09 7.44 4.54
C ALA A 4 5.70 8.69 5.35
N ASP A 5 6.32 9.84 5.07
CA ASP A 5 5.95 11.11 5.70
C ASP A 5 4.55 11.57 5.22
N TRP A 6 4.28 11.45 3.92
CA TRP A 6 2.95 11.75 3.35
C TRP A 6 1.85 10.91 3.99
N ALA A 7 2.12 9.62 4.21
CA ALA A 7 1.20 8.71 4.88
C ALA A 7 1.04 9.09 6.36
N ALA A 8 2.13 9.43 7.05
CA ALA A 8 2.08 9.79 8.47
C ALA A 8 1.22 11.03 8.73
N GLU A 9 1.27 12.04 7.86
CA GLU A 9 0.39 13.23 7.95
C GLU A 9 -1.10 12.88 7.83
N ARG A 10 -1.43 11.89 7.00
CA ARG A 10 -2.82 11.41 6.77
C ARG A 10 -3.26 10.34 7.74
N SER A 11 -2.31 9.77 8.48
CA SER A 11 -2.56 8.64 9.37
C SER A 11 -3.26 9.02 10.67
N GLY A 12 -3.36 10.30 11.04
CA GLY A 12 -4.11 10.76 12.22
C GLY A 12 -3.82 9.95 13.48
N GLU A 13 -4.84 9.23 13.99
CA GLU A 13 -4.77 8.35 15.17
C GLU A 13 -4.34 6.90 14.87
N ALA A 14 -3.74 6.62 13.70
CA ALA A 14 -3.31 5.28 13.32
C ALA A 14 -2.37 4.66 14.38
N PRO A 15 -2.46 3.34 14.61
CA PRO A 15 -1.54 2.66 15.51
C PRO A 15 -0.08 2.91 15.12
N ALA A 16 0.78 3.23 16.09
CA ALA A 16 2.21 3.48 15.84
C ALA A 16 2.91 2.32 15.13
N ALA A 17 2.48 1.08 15.40
CA ALA A 17 2.98 -0.11 14.73
C ALA A 17 2.68 -0.11 13.22
N LEU A 18 1.52 0.40 12.78
CA LEU A 18 1.18 0.53 11.37
C LEU A 18 2.06 1.58 10.69
N VAL A 19 2.21 2.76 11.30
CA VAL A 19 3.06 3.83 10.77
C VAL A 19 4.52 3.37 10.65
N GLN A 20 5.03 2.67 11.67
CA GLN A 20 6.36 2.09 11.62
C GLN A 20 6.49 1.04 10.53
N ARG A 21 5.48 0.18 10.37
CA ARG A 21 5.49 -0.85 9.34
C ARG A 21 5.57 -0.25 7.93
N LEU A 22 4.82 0.82 7.66
CA LEU A 22 4.88 1.55 6.40
C LEU A 22 6.26 2.13 6.14
N ARG A 23 6.89 2.76 7.15
CA ARG A 23 8.28 3.26 7.05
C ARG A 23 9.26 2.15 6.71
N ASP A 24 9.18 1.01 7.39
CA ASP A 24 10.09 -0.12 7.18
C ASP A 24 9.99 -0.66 5.75
N ILE A 25 8.78 -0.68 5.18
CA ILE A 25 8.54 -1.17 3.83
C ILE A 25 9.11 -0.23 2.78
N PHE A 26 8.83 1.08 2.89
CA PHE A 26 9.39 2.05 1.95
C PHE A 26 10.93 2.13 2.07
N ALA A 27 11.48 2.00 3.28
CA ALA A 27 12.93 1.90 3.46
C ALA A 27 13.55 0.64 2.83
N ALA A 28 12.81 -0.48 2.80
CA ALA A 28 13.25 -1.72 2.16
C ALA A 28 13.15 -1.71 0.63
N HIS A 29 12.39 -0.76 0.06
CA HIS A 29 12.09 -0.65 -1.37
C HIS A 29 12.38 0.76 -1.91
N PRO A 30 13.66 1.19 -1.91
CA PRO A 30 14.03 2.53 -2.38
C PRO A 30 13.71 2.77 -3.86
N GLU A 31 13.51 1.71 -4.65
CA GLU A 31 13.06 1.82 -6.04
C GLU A 31 11.66 2.46 -6.19
N TRP A 32 10.85 2.49 -5.12
CA TRP A 32 9.53 3.12 -5.15
C TRP A 32 9.57 4.63 -4.93
N ASP A 33 10.66 5.19 -4.40
CA ASP A 33 10.77 6.63 -4.10
C ASP A 33 10.66 7.52 -5.34
N ALA A 34 10.98 6.97 -6.52
CA ALA A 34 10.85 7.68 -7.80
C ALA A 34 9.42 7.68 -8.36
N LEU A 35 8.50 6.90 -7.78
CA LEU A 35 7.13 6.76 -8.25
C LEU A 35 6.23 7.88 -7.70
N PRO A 36 5.16 8.27 -8.41
CA PRO A 36 4.08 9.05 -7.81
C PRO A 36 3.49 8.35 -6.58
N HIS A 37 3.01 9.11 -5.59
CA HIS A 37 2.44 8.55 -4.34
C HIS A 37 1.43 7.44 -4.61
N ALA A 38 0.46 7.68 -5.50
CA ALA A 38 -0.56 6.71 -5.84
C ALA A 38 0.05 5.39 -6.33
N ASP A 39 1.05 5.45 -7.21
CA ASP A 39 1.71 4.26 -7.76
C ASP A 39 2.57 3.56 -6.70
N ALA A 40 3.34 4.31 -5.92
CA ALA A 40 4.17 3.79 -4.84
C ALA A 40 3.34 2.99 -3.83
N PHE A 41 2.19 3.52 -3.43
CA PHE A 41 1.27 2.83 -2.52
C PHE A 41 0.59 1.62 -3.16
N THR A 42 0.22 1.66 -4.44
CA THR A 42 -0.28 0.47 -5.15
C THR A 42 0.78 -0.64 -5.19
N HIS A 43 2.05 -0.31 -5.45
CA HIS A 43 3.16 -1.27 -5.43
C HIS A 43 3.38 -1.86 -4.04
N ALA A 44 3.37 -1.04 -3.00
CA ALA A 44 3.51 -1.50 -1.61
C ALA A 44 2.36 -2.42 -1.19
N ALA A 45 1.12 -2.07 -1.54
CA ALA A 45 -0.06 -2.90 -1.26
C ALA A 45 0.05 -4.27 -1.94
N GLU A 46 0.42 -4.30 -3.22
CA GLU A 46 0.58 -5.56 -3.96
C GLU A 46 1.67 -6.45 -3.35
N TRP A 47 2.81 -5.88 -2.97
CA TRP A 47 3.90 -6.61 -2.33
C TRP A 47 3.48 -7.19 -0.98
N LEU A 48 2.77 -6.40 -0.16
CA LEU A 48 2.25 -6.84 1.13
C LEU A 48 1.19 -7.94 0.97
N SER A 49 0.25 -7.79 0.03
CA SER A 49 -0.77 -8.81 -0.24
C SER A 49 -0.14 -10.14 -0.64
N ARG A 50 0.91 -10.14 -1.47
CA ARG A 50 1.66 -11.37 -1.79
C ARG A 50 2.24 -12.01 -0.55
N ARG A 51 2.93 -11.24 0.29
CA ARG A 51 3.50 -11.74 1.54
C ARG A 51 2.45 -12.33 2.47
N VAL A 52 1.28 -11.70 2.59
CA VAL A 52 0.18 -12.21 3.42
C VAL A 52 -0.33 -13.54 2.88
N LEU A 53 -0.51 -13.67 1.57
CA LEU A 53 -0.98 -14.90 0.93
C LEU A 53 0.05 -16.05 1.03
N GLU A 54 1.35 -15.73 1.04
CA GLU A 54 2.44 -16.71 1.13
C GLU A 54 2.82 -17.09 2.57
N SER A 55 2.27 -16.42 3.59
CA SER A 55 2.65 -16.61 4.99
C SER A 55 1.57 -17.31 5.81
N GLU A 56 1.96 -18.03 6.86
CA GLU A 56 1.02 -18.55 7.85
C GLU A 56 0.41 -17.43 8.72
N ALA A 57 -0.86 -17.61 9.10
CA ALA A 57 -1.60 -16.64 9.90
C ALA A 57 -0.92 -16.37 11.25
N SER A 58 -0.50 -15.12 11.44
CA SER A 58 0.20 -14.68 12.64
C SER A 58 -0.05 -13.19 12.87
N ARG A 59 0.28 -12.68 14.07
CA ARG A 59 0.15 -11.24 14.38
C ARG A 59 0.96 -10.35 13.41
N PRO A 60 2.22 -10.67 13.06
CA PRO A 60 2.96 -9.91 12.05
C PRO A 60 2.26 -9.90 10.69
N VAL A 61 1.70 -11.03 10.27
CA VAL A 61 0.96 -11.12 9.00
C VAL A 61 -0.34 -10.32 9.02
N ALA A 62 -1.03 -10.28 10.18
CA ALA A 62 -2.19 -9.41 10.34
C ALA A 62 -1.81 -7.92 10.24
N LEU A 63 -0.62 -7.53 10.73
CA LEU A 63 -0.11 -6.17 10.55
C LEU A 63 0.24 -5.88 9.08
N ASP A 64 0.80 -6.86 8.35
CA ASP A 64 1.04 -6.73 6.90
C ASP A 64 -0.26 -6.58 6.11
N LEU A 65 -1.32 -7.29 6.51
CA LEU A 65 -2.65 -7.13 5.90
C LEU A 65 -3.23 -5.74 6.16
N LEU A 66 -3.13 -5.24 7.39
CA LEU A 66 -3.56 -3.88 7.72
C LEU A 66 -2.75 -2.82 6.97
N ALA A 67 -1.44 -3.03 6.80
CA ALA A 67 -0.60 -2.15 6.00
C ALA A 67 -0.98 -2.18 4.52
N ALA A 68 -1.38 -3.33 3.97
CA ALA A 68 -1.83 -3.43 2.59
C ALA A 68 -3.11 -2.61 2.37
N ASP A 69 -4.08 -2.75 3.28
CA ASP A 69 -5.34 -2.01 3.26
C ASP A 69 -5.12 -0.48 3.35
N ALA A 70 -4.24 -0.06 4.27
CA ALA A 70 -3.86 1.35 4.39
C ALA A 70 -3.20 1.88 3.11
N CYS A 71 -2.29 1.12 2.50
CA CYS A 71 -1.67 1.48 1.22
C CYS A 71 -2.72 1.65 0.10
N ILE A 72 -3.74 0.79 0.01
CA ILE A 72 -4.81 0.96 -0.99
C ILE A 72 -5.58 2.26 -0.73
N THR A 73 -5.94 2.54 0.52
CA THR A 73 -6.60 3.79 0.90
C THR A 73 -5.78 5.01 0.49
N PHE A 74 -4.49 5.00 0.83
CA PHE A 74 -3.55 6.07 0.49
C PHE A 74 -3.31 6.21 -1.01
N ALA A 75 -3.33 5.11 -1.77
CA ALA A 75 -3.24 5.17 -3.22
C ALA A 75 -4.43 5.94 -3.83
N PHE A 76 -5.63 5.70 -3.29
CA PHE A 76 -6.83 6.42 -3.72
C PHE A 76 -6.87 7.87 -3.25
N GLU A 77 -6.46 8.16 -2.01
CA GLU A 77 -6.33 9.54 -1.53
C GLU A 77 -5.34 10.33 -2.37
N ALA A 78 -4.18 9.75 -2.72
CA ALA A 78 -3.21 10.38 -3.59
C ALA A 78 -3.73 10.57 -5.03
N ALA A 79 -4.56 9.66 -5.51
CA ALA A 79 -5.20 9.76 -6.82
C ALA A 79 -6.34 10.80 -6.85
N ALA A 80 -6.96 11.11 -5.71
CA ALA A 80 -8.06 12.06 -5.63
C ALA A 80 -7.64 13.50 -5.97
N ASP A 81 -6.35 13.81 -5.89
CA ASP A 81 -5.79 15.08 -6.36
C ASP A 81 -5.89 15.24 -7.90
N ASP A 82 -6.09 14.13 -8.64
CA ASP A 82 -6.43 14.11 -10.08
C ASP A 82 -7.63 13.17 -10.35
N PRO A 83 -8.87 13.65 -10.14
CA PRO A 83 -10.08 12.84 -10.21
C PRO A 83 -10.31 12.14 -11.56
N ALA A 84 -9.75 12.68 -12.65
CA ALA A 84 -9.87 12.07 -13.97
C ALA A 84 -9.18 10.69 -14.04
N THR A 85 -8.17 10.46 -13.21
CA THR A 85 -7.39 9.22 -13.19
C THR A 85 -7.91 8.17 -12.19
N LEU A 86 -8.86 8.54 -11.32
CA LEU A 86 -9.31 7.68 -10.22
C LEU A 86 -9.92 6.37 -10.72
N GLY A 87 -10.75 6.43 -11.77
CA GLY A 87 -11.39 5.24 -12.35
C GLY A 87 -10.38 4.28 -12.98
N GLU A 88 -9.40 4.79 -13.72
CA GLU A 88 -8.33 3.99 -14.31
C GLU A 88 -7.47 3.32 -13.23
N ARG A 89 -7.08 4.10 -12.20
CA ARG A 89 -6.28 3.60 -11.07
C ARG A 89 -7.03 2.53 -10.26
N ALA A 90 -8.33 2.70 -10.06
CA ALA A 90 -9.17 1.68 -9.42
C ALA A 90 -9.16 0.36 -10.22
N ALA A 91 -9.36 0.46 -11.54
CA ALA A 91 -9.36 -0.71 -12.43
C ALA A 91 -8.01 -1.43 -12.45
N VAL A 92 -6.89 -0.68 -12.53
CA VAL A 92 -5.53 -1.24 -12.47
C VAL A 92 -5.27 -1.93 -11.14
N THR A 93 -5.65 -1.30 -10.03
CA THR A 93 -5.48 -1.85 -8.68
C THR A 93 -6.28 -3.13 -8.51
N GLN A 94 -7.55 -3.15 -8.93
CA GLN A 94 -8.40 -4.33 -8.89
C GLN A 94 -7.79 -5.47 -9.73
N ALA A 95 -7.34 -5.19 -10.95
CA ALA A 95 -6.73 -6.19 -11.82
C ALA A 95 -5.47 -6.82 -11.19
N ARG A 96 -4.61 -6.01 -10.55
CA ARG A 96 -3.43 -6.48 -9.84
C ARG A 96 -3.79 -7.41 -8.69
N LEU A 97 -4.74 -7.02 -7.84
CA LEU A 97 -5.18 -7.83 -6.69
C LEU A 97 -5.86 -9.13 -7.15
N SER A 98 -6.71 -9.08 -8.18
CA SER A 98 -7.32 -10.29 -8.76
C SER A 98 -6.28 -11.26 -9.31
N ALA A 99 -5.21 -10.76 -9.95
CA ALA A 99 -4.14 -11.61 -10.45
C ALA A 99 -3.37 -12.33 -9.34
N LEU A 100 -3.28 -11.76 -8.13
CA LEU A 100 -2.67 -12.44 -6.97
C LEU A 100 -3.48 -13.66 -6.53
N MET A 101 -4.82 -13.53 -6.50
CA MET A 101 -5.71 -14.60 -6.05
C MET A 101 -5.87 -15.74 -7.06
N ALA A 102 -5.58 -15.50 -8.33
CA ALA A 102 -5.70 -16.48 -9.41
C ALA A 102 -4.48 -17.41 -9.53
N ARG A 103 -3.43 -17.22 -8.72
CA ARG A 103 -2.23 -18.07 -8.75
C ARG A 103 -2.49 -19.34 -7.91
N PRO A 104 -2.20 -20.54 -8.46
CA PRO A 104 -2.40 -21.81 -7.77
C PRO A 104 -1.42 -22.02 -6.61
#